data_AF-A0A956KEX7-F1
#
_entry.id   AF-A0A956KEX7-F1
#
_cell.length_a   1.000
_cell.length_b   1.000
_cell.length_c   1.000
_cell.angle_alpha   90.00
_cell.angle_beta   90.00
_cell.angle_gamma   90.00
#
_symmetry.space_group_name_H-M   'P 1'
#
loop_
_entity.id
_entity.type
_entity.pdbx_description
1 polymer ?
#
loop_
_entity_poly.entity_id
_entity_poly.type
_entity_poly.pdbx_seq_one_letter_code
_entity_poly.pdbx_strand_id
1 'polypeptide(L)'
;NDGSAEILVTSSDSIKEGEPPAPFTIQAIRDVDERWIQARRIWNQHTYHVTNVREDGTIPQYEKPNWEYLNTFRTNAQIEKGGVCVPEPPE
;
A
#
# COMPACT_ATOMS: atom_id res chain seq x y z
N ASN A 1 9.61 -9.11 -5.08
CA ASN A 1 8.38 -8.40 -5.50
C ASN A 1 8.07 -8.98 -6.86
N ASP A 2 6.93 -9.64 -7.05
CA ASP A 2 6.60 -10.31 -8.31
C ASP A 2 5.95 -9.37 -9.34
N GLY A 3 5.81 -8.09 -9.02
CA GLY A 3 5.30 -7.06 -9.92
C GLY A 3 3.78 -7.06 -10.05
N SER A 4 3.10 -7.96 -9.35
CA SER A 4 1.65 -7.95 -9.15
C SER A 4 1.33 -7.17 -7.88
N ALA A 5 0.15 -6.56 -7.82
CA ALA A 5 -0.34 -6.00 -6.57
C ALA A 5 -1.23 -7.01 -5.83
N GLU A 6 -1.38 -6.82 -4.52
CA GLU A 6 -2.35 -7.53 -3.69
C GLU A 6 -3.29 -6.55 -2.97
N ILE A 7 -4.44 -7.06 -2.53
CA ILE A 7 -5.37 -6.35 -1.67
C ILE A 7 -5.30 -6.95 -0.27
N LEU A 8 -5.01 -6.12 0.73
CA LEU A 8 -5.07 -6.47 2.13
C LEU A 8 -6.40 -6.00 2.72
N VAL A 9 -7.17 -6.92 3.31
CA VAL A 9 -8.45 -6.64 3.96
C VAL A 9 -8.34 -7.02 5.42
N THR A 10 -8.68 -6.09 6.32
CA THR A 10 -8.80 -6.39 7.74
C THR A 10 -10.25 -6.69 8.09
N SER A 11 -10.47 -7.72 8.89
CA SER A 11 -11.77 -8.06 9.45
C SER A 11 -11.63 -8.19 10.97
N SER A 12 -12.68 -7.81 11.68
CA SER A 12 -12.78 -8.06 13.11
C SER A 12 -14.18 -8.58 13.39
N ASP A 13 -14.27 -9.84 13.78
CA ASP A 13 -15.48 -10.35 14.41
C ASP A 13 -15.37 -10.14 15.92
N SER A 14 -16.53 -9.97 16.54
CA SER A 14 -16.60 -9.88 18.00
C SER A 14 -16.19 -11.24 18.58
N ILE A 15 -15.21 -11.25 19.48
CA ILE A 15 -14.94 -12.44 20.29
C ILE A 15 -16.15 -12.61 21.22
N LYS A 16 -17.04 -13.55 20.89
CA LYS A 16 -18.14 -13.94 21.77
C LYS A 16 -17.66 -15.00 22.74
N GLU A 17 -18.04 -14.87 24.00
CA GLU A 17 -17.77 -15.88 25.02
C GLU A 17 -18.37 -17.23 24.59
N GLY A 18 -17.54 -18.28 24.53
CA GLY A 18 -17.96 -19.63 24.14
C GLY A 18 -17.96 -19.94 22.64
N GLU A 19 -17.68 -18.97 21.76
CA GLU A 19 -17.49 -19.24 20.32
C GLU A 19 -15.99 -19.36 19.96
N PRO A 20 -15.64 -20.20 18.96
CA PRO A 20 -14.27 -20.26 18.47
C PRO A 20 -13.85 -18.87 17.94
N PRO A 21 -12.58 -18.46 18.16
CA PRO A 21 -12.10 -17.19 17.65
C PRO A 21 -12.26 -17.11 16.14
N ALA A 22 -12.66 -15.93 15.65
CA ALA A 22 -12.85 -15.72 14.23
C ALA A 22 -11.53 -15.98 13.47
N PRO A 23 -11.59 -16.70 12.34
CA PRO A 23 -10.41 -17.32 11.76
C PRO A 23 -9.43 -16.34 11.10
N PHE A 24 -9.88 -15.13 10.71
CA PHE A 24 -9.05 -14.20 9.96
C PHE A 24 -9.23 -12.75 10.43
N THR A 25 -8.15 -12.14 10.92
CA THR A 25 -8.09 -10.71 11.23
C THR A 25 -7.55 -9.89 10.07
N ILE A 26 -6.73 -10.50 9.21
CA ILE A 26 -6.16 -9.92 7.98
C ILE A 26 -6.19 -10.99 6.88
N GLN A 27 -6.64 -10.61 5.69
CA GLN A 27 -6.63 -11.43 4.48
C GLN A 27 -5.84 -10.72 3.39
N ALA A 28 -5.04 -11.47 2.63
CA ALA A 28 -4.39 -10.99 1.42
C ALA A 28 -5.04 -11.67 0.21
N ILE A 29 -5.49 -10.88 -0.75
CA ILE A 29 -6.13 -11.33 -1.99
C ILE A 29 -5.17 -11.01 -3.14
N ARG A 30 -4.91 -12.00 -4.00
CA ARG A 30 -4.10 -11.88 -5.20
C ARG A 30 -4.94 -12.20 -6.44
N ASP A 31 -4.56 -11.67 -7.59
CA ASP A 31 -5.07 -12.15 -8.88
C ASP A 31 -4.43 -13.51 -9.20
N VAL A 32 -5.22 -14.47 -9.67
CA VAL A 32 -4.69 -15.82 -9.97
C VAL A 32 -3.73 -15.84 -11.16
N ASP A 33 -3.86 -14.86 -12.05
CA ASP A 33 -3.08 -14.72 -13.28
C ASP A 33 -2.03 -13.59 -13.19
N GLU A 34 -1.82 -12.98 -12.01
CA GLU A 34 -0.86 -11.88 -11.77
C GLU A 34 -1.04 -10.64 -12.67
N ARG A 35 -2.29 -10.25 -12.95
CA ARG A 35 -2.59 -9.15 -13.89
C ARG A 35 -2.69 -7.77 -13.23
N TRP A 36 -2.68 -7.67 -11.91
CA TRP A 36 -2.81 -6.37 -11.24
C TRP A 36 -1.52 -5.58 -11.34
N ILE A 37 -1.60 -4.38 -11.90
CA ILE A 37 -0.43 -3.52 -12.05
C ILE A 37 0.23 -3.28 -10.68
N GLN A 38 1.55 -3.26 -10.67
CA GLN A 38 2.33 -3.09 -9.45
C GLN A 38 1.85 -1.88 -8.63
N ALA A 39 1.79 -2.09 -7.32
CA ALA A 39 1.56 -1.05 -6.33
C ALA A 39 2.88 -0.56 -5.73
N ARG A 40 2.87 0.63 -5.09
CA ARG A 40 3.92 1.01 -4.14
C ARG A 40 3.98 0.02 -2.99
N ARG A 41 5.18 -0.25 -2.47
CA ARG A 41 5.43 -1.24 -1.41
C ARG A 41 5.17 -0.70 0.00
N ILE A 42 4.73 0.56 0.10
CA ILE A 42 4.63 1.25 1.37
C ILE A 42 3.30 1.98 1.53
N TRP A 43 2.70 1.78 2.71
CA TRP A 43 1.60 2.55 3.24
C TRP A 43 1.84 2.70 4.75
N ASN A 44 2.50 3.77 5.16
CA ASN A 44 3.05 3.87 6.53
C ASN A 44 2.06 4.44 7.57
N GLN A 45 0.96 5.08 7.14
CA GLN A 45 0.04 5.74 8.05
C GLN A 45 -1.39 5.84 7.49
N HIS A 46 -2.36 6.11 8.37
CA HIS A 46 -3.76 6.28 7.95
C HIS A 46 -3.93 7.44 6.95
N THR A 47 -3.30 8.60 7.21
CA THR A 47 -3.32 9.78 6.33
C THR A 47 -2.27 9.69 5.21
N TYR A 48 -2.23 8.54 4.52
CA TYR A 48 -1.26 8.30 3.46
C TYR A 48 -1.50 9.18 2.23
N HIS A 49 -0.39 9.68 1.70
CA HIS A 49 -0.29 10.38 0.43
C HIS A 49 1.14 10.19 -0.08
N VAL A 50 1.32 10.09 -1.38
CA VAL A 50 2.52 9.50 -1.99
C VAL A 50 3.83 10.18 -1.57
N THR A 51 3.83 11.50 -1.36
CA THR A 51 5.03 12.26 -1.02
C THR A 51 5.45 12.18 0.45
N ASN A 52 4.64 11.59 1.34
CA ASN A 52 4.87 11.60 2.79
C ASN A 52 5.98 10.65 3.25
N VAL A 53 6.24 9.60 2.45
CA VAL A 53 7.20 8.55 2.75
C VAL A 53 7.85 8.02 1.47
N ARG A 54 9.15 7.81 1.51
CA ARG A 54 9.91 7.18 0.42
C ARG A 54 9.73 5.66 0.43
N GLU A 55 10.04 5.01 -0.69
CA GLU A 55 9.97 3.54 -0.79
C GLU A 55 10.93 2.81 0.18
N ASP A 56 11.99 3.48 0.63
CA ASP A 56 12.94 2.96 1.63
C ASP A 56 12.47 3.15 3.08
N GLY A 57 11.26 3.70 3.29
CA GLY A 57 10.69 3.98 4.60
C GLY A 57 11.17 5.28 5.24
N THR A 58 12.08 6.04 4.61
CA THR A 58 12.53 7.33 5.14
C THR A 58 11.48 8.42 4.94
N ILE A 59 11.37 9.31 5.94
CA ILE A 59 10.51 10.49 5.86
C ILE A 59 11.30 11.64 5.20
N PRO A 60 10.79 12.30 4.15
CA PRO A 60 11.42 13.49 3.60
C PRO A 60 11.47 14.63 4.62
N GLN A 61 12.67 15.19 4.84
CA GLN A 61 12.82 16.40 5.67
C GLN A 61 12.01 17.59 5.09
N TYR A 62 11.97 17.68 3.76
CA TYR A 62 11.15 18.63 3.02
C TYR A 62 10.28 17.85 2.03
N GLU A 63 9.03 17.67 2.40
CA GLU A 63 8.05 17.00 1.56
C GLU A 63 7.61 17.92 0.39
N LYS A 64 7.46 17.34 -0.81
CA LYS A 64 6.84 18.04 -1.94
C LYS A 64 5.34 18.21 -1.68
N PRO A 65 4.76 19.40 -1.91
CA PRO A 65 3.31 19.60 -1.85
C PRO A 65 2.53 18.58 -2.68
N ASN A 66 1.93 17.57 -2.02
CA ASN A 66 1.25 16.48 -2.72
C ASN A 66 0.10 16.97 -3.61
N TRP A 67 -0.62 18.01 -3.16
CA TRP A 67 -1.77 18.59 -3.88
C TRP A 67 -1.38 19.30 -5.17
N GLU A 68 -0.15 19.81 -5.28
CA GLU A 68 0.37 20.42 -6.51
C GLU A 68 1.00 19.39 -7.45
N TYR A 69 1.49 18.28 -6.91
CA TYR A 69 2.25 17.30 -7.67
C TYR A 69 1.40 16.15 -8.21
N LEU A 70 0.73 15.39 -7.34
CA LEU A 70 -0.07 14.22 -7.72
C LEU A 70 -1.56 14.42 -7.47
N ASN A 71 -1.90 15.29 -6.52
CA ASN A 71 -3.27 15.61 -6.15
C ASN A 71 -4.14 14.37 -5.83
N THR A 72 -3.55 13.39 -5.16
CA THR A 72 -4.21 12.15 -4.73
C THR A 72 -4.17 11.99 -3.22
N PHE A 73 -5.17 11.33 -2.62
CA PHE A 73 -5.19 11.06 -1.18
C PHE A 73 -5.71 9.66 -0.89
N ARG A 74 -4.99 8.89 -0.06
CA ARG A 74 -5.31 7.47 0.24
C ARG A 74 -5.52 6.62 -1.02
N THR A 75 -4.71 6.86 -2.03
CA THR A 75 -4.63 6.01 -3.22
C THR A 75 -3.21 5.52 -3.37
N ASN A 76 -3.05 4.39 -4.04
CA ASN A 76 -1.73 4.03 -4.54
C ASN A 76 -1.28 5.05 -5.60
N ALA A 77 0.04 5.18 -5.78
CA ALA A 77 0.56 6.03 -6.85
C ALA A 77 0.30 5.37 -8.20
N GLN A 78 -0.06 6.15 -9.22
CA GLN A 78 -0.11 5.66 -10.58
C GLN A 78 1.32 5.38 -11.05
N ILE A 79 1.54 4.21 -11.68
CA ILE A 79 2.81 3.93 -12.36
C ILE A 79 2.82 4.76 -13.65
N GLU A 80 3.32 5.99 -13.55
CA GLU A 80 3.88 6.71 -14.69
C GLU A 80 5.41 6.57 -14.66
N LYS A 81 6.01 6.47 -15.85
CA LYS A 81 7.44 6.18 -16.07
C LYS A 81 8.36 6.94 -15.10
N GLY A 82 8.80 6.25 -14.04
CA GLY A 82 10.09 6.46 -13.37
C GLY A 82 10.17 7.47 -12.22
N GLY A 83 9.08 8.13 -11.79
CA GLY A 83 9.19 9.23 -10.81
C GLY A 83 9.02 8.86 -9.33
N VAL A 84 8.11 7.92 -9.05
CA VAL A 84 7.56 7.76 -7.69
C VAL A 84 8.09 6.51 -6.96
N CYS A 85 8.46 5.48 -7.72
CA CYS A 85 8.90 4.19 -7.21
C CYS A 85 10.43 4.07 -7.25
N VAL A 86 11.13 4.97 -6.55
CA VAL A 86 12.60 4.95 -6.44
C VAL A 86 13.01 4.65 -4.99
N PRO A 87 13.93 3.68 -4.74
CA PRO A 87 14.63 2.87 -5.74
C PRO A 87 13.73 1.83 -6.40
N GLU A 88 14.13 1.43 -7.62
CA GLU A 88 13.49 0.33 -8.34
C GLU A 88 13.43 -0.93 -7.45
N PRO A 89 12.38 -1.78 -7.59
CA PRO A 89 12.30 -3.02 -6.85
C PRO A 89 13.58 -3.86 -7.04
N PRO A 90 14.13 -4.48 -5.97
CA PRO A 90 15.19 -5.48 -6.15
C PRO A 90 14.63 -6.65 -6.98
N GLU A 91 15.44 -7.13 -7.92
CA GLU A 91 15.18 -8.35 -8.72
C GLU A 91 14.93 -9.58 -7.83
#